data_AF-Q5V7H9-F1
#
_entry.id   AF-Q5V7H9-F1
#
_cell.length_a   1.000
_cell.length_b   1.000
_cell.length_c   1.000
_cell.angle_alpha   90.00
_cell.angle_beta   90.00
_cell.angle_gamma   90.00
#
_symmetry.space_group_name_H-M   'P 1'
#
loop_
_entity.id
_entity.type
_entity.pdbx_description
1 polymer ?
#
loop_
_entity_poly.entity_id
_entity_poly.type
_entity_poly.pdbx_seq_one_letter_code
_entity_poly.pdbx_strand_id
1 'polypeptide(L)'
;MSTPFDPFQESVAWVADTGFFIACGRQQNNKYAALERFAAQNDLTFVIPQRVYAELGGAPDRSTPGQTPINSALDAGWVRIAAEPDYANSTVSRVMDDIRSYIARSSNRAEDQIEKADTALGAVAATLLESGDARYVCVVTTDTDAGEGTVAALAANGFEGRIQFRDGFELINKIT
;
A
#
# COMPACT_ATOMS: atom_id res chain seq x y z
N MET A 1 27.37 -7.92 -3.73
CA MET A 1 26.31 -7.87 -4.76
C MET A 1 25.01 -8.18 -4.04
N SER A 2 24.12 -7.21 -3.91
CA SER A 2 22.80 -7.42 -3.30
C SER A 2 21.96 -8.23 -4.28
N THR A 3 21.49 -9.39 -3.87
CA THR A 3 20.54 -10.20 -4.64
C THR A 3 19.30 -9.35 -4.91
N PRO A 4 18.78 -9.29 -6.15
CA PRO A 4 17.54 -8.59 -6.42
C PRO A 4 16.43 -9.18 -5.55
N PHE A 5 15.70 -8.30 -4.88
CA PHE A 5 14.62 -8.65 -3.97
C PHE A 5 13.49 -9.37 -4.73
N ASP A 6 13.10 -10.57 -4.26
CA ASP A 6 11.96 -11.33 -4.78
C ASP A 6 10.71 -11.01 -3.95
N PRO A 7 9.69 -10.35 -4.55
CA PRO A 7 8.50 -9.91 -3.83
C PRO A 7 7.55 -11.04 -3.42
N PHE A 8 7.86 -12.30 -3.74
CA PHE A 8 7.06 -13.47 -3.38
C PHE A 8 7.65 -14.31 -2.22
N GLN A 9 8.59 -13.74 -1.44
CA GLN A 9 9.14 -14.40 -0.25
C GLN A 9 8.33 -14.14 1.03
N GLU A 10 8.42 -15.04 2.02
CA GLU A 10 7.68 -14.97 3.30
C GLU A 10 7.96 -13.71 4.15
N SER A 11 8.97 -12.90 3.81
CA SER A 11 9.32 -11.67 4.56
C SER A 11 8.96 -10.37 3.84
N VAL A 12 8.02 -10.44 2.89
CA VAL A 12 7.56 -9.30 2.09
C VAL A 12 6.17 -8.85 2.52
N ALA A 13 6.06 -7.60 2.97
CA ALA A 13 4.76 -6.98 3.13
C ALA A 13 4.34 -6.28 1.83
N TRP A 14 3.12 -6.54 1.38
CA TRP A 14 2.52 -5.89 0.22
C TRP A 14 1.59 -4.77 0.68
N VAL A 15 2.05 -3.52 0.64
CA VAL A 15 1.26 -2.37 1.13
C VAL A 15 0.48 -1.76 -0.02
N ALA A 16 -0.85 -1.74 0.07
CA ALA A 16 -1.71 -1.35 -1.04
C ALA A 16 -2.62 -0.15 -0.73
N ASP A 17 -2.91 0.63 -1.77
CA ASP A 17 -3.72 1.84 -1.72
C ASP A 17 -5.19 1.61 -2.13
N THR A 18 -6.02 2.65 -1.95
CA THR A 18 -7.44 2.64 -2.34
C THR A 18 -7.61 2.43 -3.85
N GLY A 19 -6.80 3.09 -4.67
CA GLY A 19 -6.88 3.05 -6.13
C GLY A 19 -6.72 1.64 -6.69
N PHE A 20 -5.81 0.85 -6.13
CA PHE A 20 -5.59 -0.55 -6.51
C PHE A 20 -6.83 -1.42 -6.35
N PHE A 21 -7.50 -1.35 -5.20
CA PHE A 21 -8.74 -2.11 -4.97
C PHE A 21 -9.90 -1.59 -5.81
N ILE A 22 -10.00 -0.26 -6.01
CA ILE A 22 -11.02 0.34 -6.88
C ILE A 22 -10.83 -0.11 -8.34
N ALA A 23 -9.59 -0.21 -8.83
CA ALA A 23 -9.28 -0.64 -10.19
C ALA A 23 -9.67 -2.11 -10.47
N CYS A 24 -9.74 -2.94 -9.43
CA CYS A 24 -10.31 -4.29 -9.51
C CYS A 24 -11.84 -4.29 -9.66
N GLY A 25 -12.50 -3.18 -9.36
CA GLY A 25 -13.95 -3.05 -9.35
C GLY A 25 -14.61 -3.82 -8.20
N ARG A 26 -15.91 -4.12 -8.35
CA ARG A 26 -16.68 -4.85 -7.32
C ARG A 26 -16.32 -6.34 -7.29
N GLN A 27 -16.67 -7.06 -6.21
CA GLN A 27 -16.36 -8.50 -6.04
C GLN A 27 -16.83 -9.40 -7.18
N GLN A 28 -17.92 -9.03 -7.86
CA GLN A 28 -18.46 -9.77 -9.00
C GLN A 28 -17.65 -9.56 -10.29
N ASN A 29 -16.60 -8.73 -10.25
CA ASN A 29 -15.68 -8.53 -11.36
C ASN A 29 -14.59 -9.61 -11.35
N ASN A 30 -14.29 -10.14 -12.53
CA ASN A 30 -13.22 -11.12 -12.72
C ASN A 30 -11.87 -10.63 -12.17
N LYS A 31 -11.61 -9.31 -12.20
CA LYS A 31 -10.38 -8.72 -11.67
C LYS A 31 -10.24 -8.90 -10.15
N TYR A 32 -11.32 -8.76 -9.38
CA TYR A 32 -11.28 -8.94 -7.93
C TYR A 32 -11.03 -10.41 -7.56
N ALA A 33 -11.73 -11.33 -8.24
CA ALA A 33 -11.51 -12.77 -8.04
C ALA A 33 -10.13 -13.22 -8.56
N ALA A 34 -9.56 -12.55 -9.56
CA ALA A 34 -8.18 -12.77 -10.00
C ALA A 34 -7.19 -12.29 -8.94
N LEU A 35 -7.44 -11.14 -8.30
CA LEU A 35 -6.62 -10.62 -7.21
C LEU A 35 -6.63 -11.54 -5.99
N GLU A 36 -7.80 -12.03 -5.58
CA GLU A 36 -7.93 -13.02 -4.50
C GLU A 36 -7.15 -14.31 -4.81
N ARG A 37 -7.30 -14.85 -6.04
CA ARG A 37 -6.54 -16.03 -6.47
C ARG A 37 -5.04 -15.76 -6.50
N PHE A 38 -4.63 -14.59 -6.96
CA PHE A 38 -3.23 -14.20 -6.97
C PHE A 38 -2.66 -14.15 -5.55
N ALA A 39 -3.38 -13.58 -4.59
CA ALA A 39 -2.97 -13.55 -3.20
C ALA A 39 -2.83 -14.97 -2.63
N ALA A 40 -3.85 -15.82 -2.84
CA ALA A 40 -3.84 -17.20 -2.36
C ALA A 40 -2.74 -18.06 -2.99
N GLN A 41 -2.48 -17.93 -4.29
CA GLN A 41 -1.46 -18.71 -5.01
C GLN A 41 -0.03 -18.37 -4.58
N ASN A 42 0.18 -17.15 -4.08
CA ASN A 42 1.50 -16.65 -3.70
C ASN A 42 1.65 -16.51 -2.18
N ASP A 43 0.68 -17.00 -1.39
CA ASP A 43 0.63 -16.87 0.07
C ASP A 43 0.83 -15.41 0.55
N LEU A 44 0.16 -14.48 -0.13
CA LEU A 44 0.29 -13.05 0.12
C LEU A 44 -0.87 -12.51 0.94
N THR A 45 -0.56 -11.63 1.87
CA THR A 45 -1.55 -10.77 2.54
C THR A 45 -1.25 -9.32 2.23
N PHE A 46 -2.19 -8.63 1.58
CA PHE A 46 -2.09 -7.20 1.38
C PHE A 46 -2.32 -6.46 2.70
N VAL A 47 -1.48 -5.48 2.98
CA VAL A 47 -1.55 -4.61 4.14
C VAL A 47 -2.08 -3.26 3.68
N ILE A 48 -3.17 -2.79 4.29
CA ILE A 48 -3.74 -1.49 3.94
C ILE A 48 -3.66 -0.52 5.13
N PRO A 49 -3.31 0.76 4.91
CA PRO A 49 -3.49 1.78 5.92
C PRO A 49 -4.95 1.87 6.39
N GLN A 50 -5.18 2.24 7.66
CA GLN A 50 -6.53 2.43 8.20
C GLN A 50 -7.35 3.46 7.40
N ARG A 51 -6.68 4.47 6.83
CA ARG A 51 -7.31 5.45 5.96
C ARG A 51 -7.82 4.84 4.63
N VAL A 52 -7.05 3.94 4.03
CA VAL A 52 -7.46 3.20 2.82
C VAL A 52 -8.69 2.35 3.11
N TYR A 53 -8.70 1.66 4.26
CA TYR A 53 -9.89 0.92 4.70
C TYR A 53 -11.14 1.82 4.85
N ALA A 54 -10.98 3.00 5.45
CA ALA A 54 -12.08 3.96 5.60
C ALA A 54 -12.60 4.46 4.25
N GLU A 55 -11.71 4.77 3.30
CA GLU A 55 -12.04 5.22 1.94
C GLU A 55 -12.76 4.15 1.11
N LEU A 56 -12.34 2.90 1.26
CA LEU A 56 -13.00 1.77 0.62
C LEU A 56 -14.41 1.51 1.14
N GLY A 57 -14.85 2.20 2.19
CA GLY A 57 -16.20 2.08 2.75
C GLY A 57 -16.26 1.22 4.01
N GLY A 58 -15.14 1.02 4.69
CA GLY A 58 -15.03 0.32 5.97
C GLY A 58 -15.53 1.11 7.19
N ALA A 59 -16.14 2.29 6.99
CA ALA A 59 -16.69 3.10 8.07
C ALA A 59 -17.91 2.41 8.72
N PRO A 60 -17.96 2.27 10.07
CA PRO A 60 -18.99 1.52 10.77
C PRO A 60 -20.42 2.07 10.61
N ASP A 61 -20.59 3.34 10.23
CA ASP A 61 -21.88 4.05 10.17
C ASP A 61 -22.49 4.19 8.77
N ARG A 62 -21.90 3.61 7.70
CA ARG A 62 -22.58 3.59 6.39
C ARG A 62 -23.54 2.42 6.34
N SER A 63 -24.82 2.74 6.17
CA SER A 63 -25.97 1.83 6.21
C SER A 63 -25.99 0.81 5.05
N THR A 64 -25.04 -0.11 5.01
CA THR A 64 -25.21 -1.50 4.53
C THR A 64 -24.05 -2.36 5.05
N PRO A 65 -24.12 -2.82 6.31
CA PRO A 65 -23.18 -3.81 6.82
C PRO A 65 -23.26 -5.08 5.95
N GLY A 66 -22.17 -5.41 5.24
CA GLY A 66 -22.04 -6.69 4.52
C GLY A 66 -21.85 -6.64 2.99
N GLN A 67 -21.58 -5.50 2.33
CA GLN A 67 -21.46 -5.46 0.86
C GLN A 67 -20.23 -4.75 0.27
N THR A 68 -19.30 -4.29 1.09
CA THR A 68 -18.07 -3.67 0.58
C THR A 68 -17.03 -4.73 0.27
N PRO A 69 -16.45 -4.78 -0.95
CA PRO A 69 -15.47 -5.80 -1.34
C PRO A 69 -14.36 -6.05 -0.32
N ILE A 70 -13.87 -4.99 0.30
CA ILE A 70 -12.75 -5.03 1.25
C ILE A 70 -13.05 -5.84 2.52
N ASN A 71 -14.30 -5.87 3.00
CA ASN A 71 -14.63 -6.61 4.23
C ASN A 71 -14.53 -8.11 4.01
N SER A 72 -15.01 -8.64 2.87
CA SER A 72 -14.82 -10.07 2.61
C SER A 72 -13.35 -10.41 2.32
N ALA A 73 -12.54 -9.45 1.87
CA ALA A 73 -11.09 -9.63 1.73
C ALA A 73 -10.41 -9.83 3.09
N LEU A 74 -10.86 -9.06 4.09
CA LEU A 74 -10.44 -9.19 5.49
C LEU A 74 -10.91 -10.53 6.07
N ASP A 75 -12.18 -10.89 5.86
CA ASP A 75 -12.75 -12.15 6.36
C ASP A 75 -12.05 -13.38 5.73
N ALA A 76 -11.68 -13.28 4.45
CA ALA A 76 -10.92 -14.31 3.73
C ALA A 76 -9.42 -14.32 4.06
N GLY A 77 -8.92 -13.31 4.78
CA GLY A 77 -7.55 -13.27 5.30
C GLY A 77 -6.46 -12.85 4.30
N TRP A 78 -6.80 -12.49 3.07
CA TRP A 78 -5.81 -12.04 2.07
C TRP A 78 -5.61 -10.52 2.04
N VAL A 79 -6.37 -9.79 2.88
CA VAL A 79 -6.11 -8.40 3.25
C VAL A 79 -6.06 -8.29 4.77
N ARG A 80 -5.24 -7.39 5.31
CA ARG A 80 -5.26 -6.96 6.71
C ARG A 80 -5.07 -5.46 6.83
N ILE A 81 -5.62 -4.89 7.89
CA ILE A 81 -5.43 -3.47 8.22
C ILE A 81 -4.12 -3.33 9.02
N ALA A 82 -3.29 -2.36 8.64
CA ALA A 82 -2.11 -1.99 9.42
C ALA A 82 -2.50 -1.33 10.74
N ALA A 83 -1.66 -1.49 11.77
CA ALA A 83 -1.70 -0.59 12.91
C ALA A 83 -1.45 0.86 12.44
N GLU A 84 -2.07 1.82 13.11
CA GLU A 84 -1.83 3.23 12.80
C GLU A 84 -0.35 3.58 13.05
N PRO A 85 0.34 4.21 12.08
CA PRO A 85 1.72 4.63 12.27
C PRO A 85 1.86 5.58 13.46
N ASP A 86 2.92 5.43 14.25
CA ASP A 86 3.27 6.41 15.26
C ASP A 86 3.84 7.66 14.58
N TYR A 87 3.01 8.68 14.39
CA TYR A 87 3.42 9.92 13.74
C TYR A 87 4.41 10.76 14.56
N ALA A 88 4.64 10.44 15.85
CA ALA A 88 5.71 11.03 16.65
C ALA A 88 7.06 10.34 16.42
N ASN A 89 7.08 9.17 15.79
CA ASN A 89 8.30 8.51 15.38
C ASN A 89 9.00 9.32 14.27
N SER A 90 10.21 9.76 14.56
CA SER A 90 10.95 10.65 13.66
C SER A 90 11.26 10.05 12.28
N THR A 91 11.35 8.72 12.16
CA THR A 91 11.56 8.04 10.87
C THR A 91 10.27 8.11 10.05
N VAL A 92 9.14 7.77 10.67
CA VAL A 92 7.82 7.83 10.03
C VAL A 92 7.51 9.26 9.57
N SER A 93 7.70 10.26 10.44
CA SER A 93 7.44 11.67 10.08
C SER A 93 8.32 12.13 8.91
N ARG A 94 9.63 11.84 8.94
CA ARG A 94 10.56 12.21 7.87
C ARG A 94 10.20 11.56 6.53
N VAL A 95 9.90 10.26 6.54
CA VAL A 95 9.45 9.56 5.32
C VAL A 95 8.20 10.22 4.74
N MET A 96 7.22 10.57 5.56
CA MET A 96 6.00 11.22 5.07
C MET A 96 6.26 12.62 4.48
N ASP A 97 7.12 13.42 5.13
CA ASP A 97 7.49 14.75 4.64
C ASP A 97 8.32 14.68 3.34
N ASP A 98 9.19 13.68 3.21
CA ASP A 98 9.96 13.42 2.00
C ASP A 98 9.06 12.98 0.83
N ILE A 99 8.06 12.12 1.09
CA ILE A 99 7.05 11.73 0.09
C ILE A 99 6.27 12.96 -0.37
N ARG A 100 5.80 13.78 0.58
CA ARG A 100 5.07 15.02 0.27
C ARG A 100 5.91 15.95 -0.60
N SER A 101 7.17 16.14 -0.23
CA SER A 101 8.13 16.95 -0.99
C SER A 101 8.37 16.39 -2.39
N TYR A 102 8.45 15.06 -2.54
CA TYR A 102 8.65 14.41 -3.83
C TYR A 102 7.46 14.64 -4.75
N ILE A 103 6.25 14.31 -4.29
CA ILE A 103 5.03 14.43 -5.10
C ILE A 103 4.80 15.89 -5.51
N ALA A 104 5.06 16.86 -4.62
CA ALA A 104 4.91 18.27 -4.95
C ALA A 104 5.82 18.69 -6.11
N ARG A 105 7.06 18.18 -6.13
CA ARG A 105 8.04 18.45 -7.19
C ARG A 105 7.71 17.73 -8.50
N SER A 106 7.21 16.50 -8.45
CA SER A 106 6.90 15.70 -9.64
C SER A 106 5.59 16.15 -10.31
N SER A 107 4.56 16.42 -9.52
CA SER A 107 3.21 16.71 -10.00
C SER A 107 2.92 18.20 -10.22
N ASN A 108 3.87 19.08 -9.87
CA ASN A 108 3.70 20.54 -9.85
C ASN A 108 2.49 21.00 -9.00
N ARG A 109 2.08 20.18 -8.02
CA ARG A 109 1.07 20.51 -7.00
C ARG A 109 1.77 21.07 -5.77
N ALA A 110 1.11 21.97 -5.06
CA ALA A 110 1.64 22.45 -3.79
C ALA A 110 1.51 21.37 -2.71
N GLU A 111 2.42 21.35 -1.74
CA GLU A 111 2.46 20.31 -0.70
C GLU A 111 1.19 20.25 0.16
N ASP A 112 0.52 21.38 0.36
CA ASP A 112 -0.75 21.51 1.07
C ASP A 112 -1.93 20.88 0.31
N GLN A 113 -1.74 20.54 -0.97
CA GLN A 113 -2.72 19.88 -1.81
C GLN A 113 -2.52 18.37 -1.90
N ILE A 114 -1.47 17.82 -1.27
CA ILE A 114 -1.19 16.39 -1.24
C ILE A 114 -2.06 15.75 -0.15
N GLU A 115 -2.79 14.71 -0.51
CA GLU A 115 -3.70 14.06 0.41
C GLU A 115 -2.91 13.23 1.42
N LYS A 116 -3.37 13.14 2.67
CA LYS A 116 -2.71 12.29 3.67
C LYS A 116 -2.67 10.82 3.25
N ALA A 117 -3.59 10.37 2.40
CA ALA A 117 -3.61 9.03 1.83
C ALA A 117 -2.33 8.75 1.01
N ASP A 118 -1.86 9.74 0.25
CA ASP A 118 -0.66 9.67 -0.60
C ASP A 118 0.59 9.31 0.22
N THR A 119 0.67 9.84 1.45
CA THR A 119 1.79 9.57 2.39
C THR A 119 1.56 8.36 3.31
N ALA A 120 0.32 7.87 3.43
CA ALA A 120 -0.03 6.82 4.39
C ALA A 120 0.59 5.47 4.05
N LEU A 121 0.77 5.17 2.75
CA LEU A 121 1.46 3.95 2.29
C LEU A 121 2.91 3.92 2.80
N GLY A 122 3.63 5.03 2.61
CA GLY A 122 5.00 5.17 3.08
C GLY A 122 5.13 5.12 4.60
N ALA A 123 4.18 5.70 5.33
CA ALA A 123 4.16 5.62 6.80
C ALA A 123 4.01 4.19 7.32
N VAL A 124 3.10 3.40 6.72
CA VAL A 124 2.93 1.98 7.04
C VAL A 124 4.17 1.19 6.65
N ALA A 125 4.72 1.41 5.45
CA ALA A 125 5.92 0.75 4.98
C ALA A 125 7.13 1.02 5.91
N ALA A 126 7.34 2.27 6.32
CA ALA A 126 8.39 2.66 7.27
C ALA A 126 8.23 1.93 8.60
N THR A 127 7.01 1.94 9.15
CA THR A 127 6.69 1.25 10.41
C THR A 127 7.04 -0.24 10.33
N LEU A 128 6.60 -0.94 9.28
CA LEU A 128 6.85 -2.38 9.12
C LEU A 128 8.34 -2.71 8.96
N LEU A 129 9.10 -1.85 8.28
CA LEU A 129 10.53 -2.05 8.07
C LEU A 129 11.36 -1.73 9.31
N GLU A 130 10.94 -0.75 10.11
CA GLU A 130 11.61 -0.33 11.34
C GLU A 130 11.32 -1.27 12.51
N SER A 131 10.08 -1.75 12.65
CA SER A 131 9.70 -2.73 13.69
C SER A 131 10.29 -4.12 13.44
N GLY A 132 10.66 -4.41 12.19
CA GLY A 132 11.12 -5.74 11.76
C GLY A 132 9.98 -6.71 11.43
N ASP A 133 8.72 -6.24 11.44
CA ASP A 133 7.55 -7.03 11.01
C ASP A 133 7.64 -7.44 9.53
N ALA A 134 8.40 -6.69 8.73
CA ALA A 134 8.76 -7.06 7.37
C ALA A 134 10.24 -6.77 7.10
N ARG A 135 10.91 -7.71 6.40
CA ARG A 135 12.28 -7.48 5.94
C ARG A 135 12.30 -6.60 4.70
N TYR A 136 11.30 -6.78 3.84
CA TYR A 136 11.11 -6.03 2.60
C TYR A 136 9.65 -5.60 2.46
N VAL A 137 9.42 -4.52 1.72
CA VAL A 137 8.08 -4.03 1.40
C VAL A 137 7.94 -3.87 -0.11
N CYS A 138 6.81 -4.32 -0.64
CA CYS A 138 6.34 -3.99 -1.98
C CYS A 138 5.13 -3.05 -1.83
N VAL A 139 5.27 -1.79 -2.24
CA VAL A 139 4.14 -0.85 -2.30
C VAL A 139 3.44 -1.01 -3.63
N VAL A 140 2.12 -1.13 -3.60
CA VAL A 140 1.26 -1.23 -4.78
C VAL A 140 0.29 -0.06 -4.77
N THR A 141 0.35 0.74 -5.82
CA THR A 141 -0.56 1.88 -6.01
C THR A 141 -0.81 2.12 -7.48
N THR A 142 -1.95 2.73 -7.80
CA THR A 142 -2.25 3.22 -9.16
C THR A 142 -1.71 4.63 -9.42
N ASP A 143 -1.17 5.29 -8.39
CA ASP A 143 -0.51 6.60 -8.51
C ASP A 143 1.01 6.42 -8.56
N THR A 144 1.59 6.56 -9.74
CA THR A 144 3.03 6.40 -9.98
C THR A 144 3.86 7.37 -9.15
N ASP A 145 3.45 8.62 -9.01
CA ASP A 145 4.20 9.63 -8.26
C ASP A 145 4.24 9.30 -6.77
N ALA A 146 3.12 8.82 -6.21
CA ALA A 146 3.07 8.35 -4.83
C ALA A 146 3.92 7.08 -4.61
N GLY A 147 3.90 6.16 -5.58
CA GLY A 147 4.69 4.94 -5.55
C GLY A 147 6.20 5.21 -5.59
N GLU A 148 6.65 6.00 -6.57
CA GLU A 148 8.06 6.38 -6.72
C GLU A 148 8.53 7.26 -5.56
N GLY A 149 7.72 8.21 -5.12
CA GLY A 149 8.00 9.05 -3.95
C GLY A 149 8.19 8.23 -2.68
N THR A 150 7.39 7.18 -2.48
CA THR A 150 7.53 6.25 -1.35
C THR A 150 8.85 5.50 -1.39
N VAL A 151 9.24 4.96 -2.55
CA VAL A 151 10.53 4.27 -2.72
C VAL A 151 11.69 5.22 -2.44
N ALA A 152 11.65 6.43 -3.03
CA ALA A 152 12.70 7.43 -2.88
C ALA A 152 12.87 7.88 -1.42
N ALA A 153 11.76 8.19 -0.74
CA ALA A 153 11.78 8.61 0.65
C ALA A 153 12.29 7.53 1.60
N LEU A 154 11.82 6.28 1.45
CA LEU A 154 12.28 5.17 2.27
C LEU A 154 13.76 4.86 2.03
N ALA A 155 14.23 4.91 0.79
CA ALA A 155 15.65 4.75 0.48
C ALA A 155 16.50 5.84 1.15
N ALA A 156 16.08 7.11 1.05
CA ALA A 156 16.77 8.24 1.70
C ALA A 156 16.81 8.13 3.23
N ASN A 157 15.84 7.42 3.83
CA ASN A 157 15.75 7.18 5.27
C ASN A 157 16.35 5.82 5.71
N GLY A 158 17.22 5.21 4.89
CA GLY A 158 18.03 4.05 5.28
C GLY A 158 17.41 2.69 4.97
N PHE A 159 16.31 2.65 4.21
CA PHE A 159 15.68 1.41 3.74
C PHE A 159 16.00 1.09 2.28
N GLU A 160 17.12 1.60 1.76
CA GLU A 160 17.56 1.33 0.39
C GLU A 160 17.64 -0.18 0.12
N GLY A 161 17.13 -0.61 -1.04
CA GLY A 161 17.09 -2.03 -1.43
C GLY A 161 16.10 -2.88 -0.63
N ARG A 162 15.35 -2.30 0.32
CA ARG A 162 14.30 -2.99 1.10
C ARG A 162 12.87 -2.64 0.65
N ILE A 163 12.73 -1.77 -0.35
CA ILE A 163 11.46 -1.27 -0.84
C ILE A 163 11.41 -1.37 -2.37
N GLN A 164 10.25 -1.78 -2.91
CA GLN A 164 9.92 -1.70 -4.33
C GLN A 164 8.52 -1.13 -4.52
N PHE A 165 8.32 -0.47 -5.65
CA PHE A 165 7.01 -0.04 -6.13
C PHE A 165 6.55 -0.95 -7.27
N ARG A 166 5.26 -1.31 -7.28
CA ARG A 166 4.58 -1.91 -8.43
C ARG A 166 3.35 -1.11 -8.80
N ASP A 167 3.22 -0.83 -10.09
CA ASP A 167 2.03 -0.20 -10.64
C ASP A 167 0.82 -1.15 -10.51
N GLY A 168 -0.24 -0.63 -9.89
CA GLY A 168 -1.46 -1.38 -9.64
C GLY A 168 -2.19 -1.79 -10.91
N PHE A 169 -2.21 -0.95 -11.94
CA PHE A 169 -2.85 -1.27 -13.22
C PHE A 169 -2.08 -2.37 -13.97
N GLU A 170 -0.75 -2.29 -13.99
CA GLU A 170 0.09 -3.33 -14.60
C GLU A 170 -0.06 -4.66 -13.88
N LEU A 171 -0.09 -4.66 -12.54
CA LEU A 171 -0.30 -5.87 -11.76
C LEU A 171 -1.66 -6.49 -12.06
N ILE A 172 -2.73 -5.69 -12.07
CA ILE A 172 -4.08 -6.17 -12.38
C ILE A 172 -4.12 -6.78 -13.78
N ASN A 173 -3.54 -6.12 -14.79
CA ASN A 173 -3.50 -6.63 -16.16
C ASN A 173 -2.72 -7.95 -16.29
N LYS A 174 -1.71 -8.17 -15.44
CA LYS A 174 -0.89 -9.39 -15.46
C LYS A 174 -1.61 -10.60 -14.87
N ILE A 175 -2.50 -10.39 -13.91
CA ILE A 175 -3.18 -11.47 -13.17
C ILE A 175 -4.55 -11.82 -13.74
N THR A 176 -5.05 -11.06 -14.70
CA THR A 176 -6.35 -11.25 -15.38
C THR A 176 -6.18 -11.79 -16.79
#